data_AF-A0A351Y3C3-F1
#
_entry.id   AF-A0A351Y3C3-F1
#
_cell.length_a   1.000
_cell.length_b   1.000
_cell.length_c   1.000
_cell.angle_alpha   90.00
_cell.angle_beta   90.00
_cell.angle_gamma   90.00
#
_symmetry.space_group_name_H-M   'P 1'
#
loop_
_entity.id
_entity.type
_entity.pdbx_description
1 polymer ?
#
loop_
_entity_poly.entity_id
_entity_poly.type
_entity_poly.pdbx_seq_one_letter_code
_entity_poly.pdbx_strand_id
1 'polypeptide(L)' 'MDADPKIRYERIVLRGSETDMVSYDVFLSNEQREMTNTDPTKQNIEKCMQLADYHFNNDGTFDDLYKQIEKIIQSRKAG' A
#
# COMPACT_ATOMS: atom_id res chain seq x y z
N MET A 1 -3.61 2.70 2.18
CA MET A 1 -4.07 2.16 0.88
C MET A 1 -3.22 0.97 0.55
N ASP A 2 -3.73 0.05 -0.26
CA ASP A 2 -2.97 -1.10 -0.72
C ASP A 2 -3.21 -1.35 -2.21
N ALA A 3 -2.35 -2.15 -2.84
CA ALA A 3 -2.49 -2.59 -4.22
C ALA A 3 -1.85 -3.97 -4.42
N ASP A 4 -2.24 -4.68 -5.47
CA ASP A 4 -1.66 -5.97 -5.84
C ASP A 4 -0.12 -5.88 -5.93
N PRO A 5 0.62 -6.85 -5.33
CA PRO A 5 2.08 -6.82 -5.31
C PRO A 5 2.72 -6.69 -6.69
N LYS A 6 2.10 -7.24 -7.74
CA LYS A 6 2.60 -7.12 -9.11
C LYS A 6 2.50 -5.68 -9.60
N ILE A 7 1.38 -5.01 -9.35
CA ILE A 7 1.20 -3.59 -9.70
C ILE A 7 2.19 -2.72 -8.92
N ARG A 8 2.40 -3.02 -7.63
CA ARG A 8 3.41 -2.31 -6.82
C ARG A 8 4.82 -2.52 -7.39
N TYR A 9 5.17 -3.74 -7.79
CA TYR A 9 6.46 -4.04 -8.40
C TYR A 9 6.67 -3.27 -9.71
N GLU A 10 5.69 -3.28 -10.61
CA GLU A 10 5.73 -2.51 -11.86
C GLU A 10 5.97 -1.01 -11.58
N ARG A 11 5.30 -0.45 -10.56
CA ARG A 11 5.47 0.95 -10.16
C ARG A 11 6.87 1.26 -9.60
N ILE A 12 7.46 0.38 -8.79
CA ILE A 12 8.83 0.62 -8.28
C ILE A 12 9.87 0.49 -9.40
N VAL A 13 9.70 -0.46 -10.32
CA VAL A 13 10.60 -0.62 -11.46
C VAL A 13 10.55 0.63 -12.34
N LEU A 14 9.35 1.18 -12.59
CA LEU A 14 9.18 2.43 -13.32
C LEU A 14 9.76 3.65 -12.57
N ARG A 15 9.71 3.64 -11.22
CA ARG A 15 10.31 4.70 -10.39
C ARG A 15 11.84 4.70 -10.51
N GLY A 16 12.46 3.53 -10.57
CA GLY A 16 13.87 3.37 -10.93
C GLY A 16 14.87 3.95 -9.93
N SER A 17 14.54 3.99 -8.63
CA SER A 17 15.51 4.41 -7.60
C SER A 17 16.57 3.34 -7.35
N GLU A 18 17.65 3.71 -6.64
CA GLU A 18 18.73 2.76 -6.30
C GLU A 18 18.22 1.51 -5.57
N THR A 19 17.18 1.65 -4.74
CA THR A 19 16.57 0.54 -3.99
C THR A 19 15.53 -0.26 -4.77
N ASP A 20 15.14 0.18 -5.97
CA ASP A 20 14.09 -0.46 -6.78
C ASP A 20 14.64 -1.51 -7.74
N MET A 21 15.97 -1.59 -7.90
CA MET A 21 16.66 -2.52 -8.79
C MET A 21 16.78 -3.92 -8.19
N VAL A 22 15.64 -4.52 -7.82
CA VAL A 22 15.57 -5.87 -7.26
C VAL A 22 14.67 -6.78 -8.10
N SER A 23 14.88 -8.10 -7.99
CA SER A 23 13.95 -9.06 -8.61
C SER A 23 12.59 -9.04 -7.92
N TYR A 24 11.57 -9.53 -8.61
CA TYR A 24 10.23 -9.65 -8.03
C TYR A 24 10.21 -10.51 -6.75
N ASP A 25 10.98 -11.59 -6.70
CA ASP A 25 11.08 -12.44 -5.50
C ASP A 25 11.72 -11.72 -4.31
N VAL A 26 12.75 -10.91 -4.56
CA VAL A 26 13.39 -10.10 -3.51
C VAL A 26 12.43 -9.01 -3.04
N PHE A 27 11.69 -8.40 -3.95
CA PHE A 27 10.62 -7.46 -3.62
C PHE A 27 9.56 -8.10 -2.71
N LEU A 28 9.01 -9.25 -3.08
CA LEU A 28 8.01 -9.97 -2.26
C LEU A 28 8.56 -10.35 -0.87
N SER A 29 9.81 -10.81 -0.80
CA SER A 29 10.48 -11.13 0.46
C SER A 29 10.63 -9.88 1.36
N ASN A 30 10.97 -8.73 0.77
CA ASN A 30 11.04 -7.47 1.49
C ASN A 30 9.67 -7.03 2.02
N GLU A 31 8.62 -7.12 1.20
CA GLU A 31 7.26 -6.78 1.61
C GLU A 31 6.75 -7.70 2.73
N GLN A 32 6.99 -9.00 2.63
CA GLN A 32 6.60 -9.96 3.65
C GLN A 32 7.27 -9.66 5.01
N ARG A 33 8.52 -9.21 5.00
CA ARG A 33 9.25 -8.83 6.22
C ARG A 33 8.64 -7.62 6.93
N GLU A 34 8.03 -6.70 6.19
CA GLU A 34 7.34 -5.51 6.73
C GLU A 34 5.88 -5.79 7.06
N MET A 35 5.28 -6.83 6.45
CA MET A 35 3.88 -7.17 6.68
C MET A 35 3.60 -7.63 8.11
N THR A 36 4.42 -8.54 8.65
CA THR A 36 4.15 -9.23 9.91
C THR A 36 5.24 -9.06 10.98
N ASN A 37 6.03 -7.98 10.93
CA ASN A 37 7.15 -7.81 11.86
C ASN A 37 6.69 -7.64 13.32
N THR A 38 7.35 -8.29 14.27
CA THR A 38 7.02 -8.19 15.70
C THR A 38 7.95 -7.28 16.49
N ASP A 39 9.05 -6.80 15.89
CA ASP A 39 9.92 -5.81 16.51
C ASP A 39 9.18 -4.45 16.59
N PRO A 40 9.00 -3.87 17.79
CA PRO A 40 8.26 -2.62 17.96
C PRO A 40 8.92 -1.40 17.29
N THR A 41 10.19 -1.51 16.89
CA THR A 41 10.94 -0.47 16.17
C THR A 41 10.89 -0.62 14.65
N LYS A 42 10.25 -1.68 14.16
CA LYS A 42 10.09 -2.00 12.73
C LYS A 42 8.63 -1.92 12.34
N GLN A 43 8.38 -1.79 11.04
CA GLN A 43 7.02 -1.68 10.51
C GLN A 43 6.27 -3.01 10.63
N ASN A 44 5.00 -2.95 11.01
CA ASN A 44 4.03 -4.05 10.93
C ASN A 44 2.81 -3.54 10.15
N ILE A 45 2.85 -3.72 8.84
CA ILE A 45 1.82 -3.18 7.94
C ILE A 45 0.46 -3.84 8.19
N GLU A 46 0.43 -5.14 8.48
CA GLU A 46 -0.82 -5.88 8.73
C GLU A 46 -1.61 -5.28 9.91
N LYS A 47 -0.95 -5.02 11.05
CA LYS A 47 -1.59 -4.40 12.21
C LYS A 47 -2.04 -2.99 11.91
N CYS A 48 -1.24 -2.20 11.21
CA CYS A 48 -1.63 -0.86 10.78
C CYS A 48 -2.88 -0.89 9.90
N MET A 49 -2.98 -1.86 8.98
CA MET A 49 -4.18 -2.07 8.18
C MET A 49 -5.38 -2.45 9.06
N GLN A 50 -5.23 -3.43 9.95
CA GLN A 50 -6.33 -3.88 10.83
C GLN A 50 -6.91 -2.77 11.72
N LEU A 51 -6.09 -1.79 12.12
CA LEU A 51 -6.51 -0.68 12.96
C LEU A 51 -7.04 0.54 12.17
N ALA A 52 -6.97 0.53 10.84
CA ALA A 52 -7.40 1.66 10.04
C ALA A 52 -8.93 1.73 9.94
N ASP A 53 -9.50 2.94 10.06
CA ASP A 53 -10.94 3.16 9.87
C ASP A 53 -11.39 2.94 8.41
N TYR A 54 -10.45 3.11 7.47
CA TYR A 54 -10.74 3.06 6.04
C TYR A 54 -9.61 2.37 5.27
N HIS A 55 -10.02 1.55 4.31
CA HIS A 55 -9.13 0.85 3.39
C HIS A 55 -9.39 1.30 1.96
N PHE A 56 -8.32 1.57 1.23
CA PHE A 56 -8.37 1.98 -0.18
C PHE A 56 -7.66 0.93 -1.01
N ASN A 57 -8.31 0.45 -2.06
CA ASN A 57 -7.68 -0.35 -3.10
C ASN A 57 -7.16 0.60 -4.21
N ASN A 58 -5.87 0.50 -4.51
CA ASN A 58 -5.17 1.32 -5.50
C ASN A 58 -4.64 0.47 -6.68
N ASP A 59 -5.38 -0.56 -7.08
CA ASP A 59 -5.12 -1.39 -8.25
C ASP A 59 -5.54 -0.68 -9.54
N GLY A 60 -6.59 0.15 -9.45
CA GLY A 60 -7.20 0.84 -10.58
C GLY A 60 -6.45 2.09 -11.03
N THR A 61 -7.20 2.97 -11.69
CA THR A 61 -6.72 4.26 -12.17
C THR A 61 -6.63 5.28 -11.03
N PHE A 62 -5.97 6.40 -11.30
CA PHE A 62 -5.96 7.54 -10.38
C PHE A 62 -7.40 8.01 -10.06
N ASP A 63 -8.28 8.04 -11.05
CA ASP A 63 -9.69 8.44 -10.87
C ASP A 63 -10.44 7.47 -9.96
N ASP A 64 -10.15 6.17 -10.02
CA ASP A 64 -10.78 5.17 -9.15
C ASP A 64 -10.36 5.37 -7.69
N LEU A 65 -9.08 5.66 -7.44
CA LEU A 65 -8.60 6.02 -6.11
C LEU A 65 -9.24 7.33 -5.63
N TYR A 66 -9.30 8.34 -6.50
CA TYR A 66 -9.85 9.65 -6.16
C TYR A 66 -11.32 9.57 -5.75
N LYS A 67 -12.14 8.81 -6.50
CA LYS A 67 -13.56 8.56 -6.15
C LYS A 67 -13.72 7.89 -4.78
N GLN A 68 -12.85 6.94 -4.43
CA GLN A 68 -12.87 6.32 -3.10
C GLN A 68 -12.58 7.35 -1.99
N ILE A 69 -11.60 8.23 -2.21
CA ILE A 69 -11.24 9.29 -1.26
C ILE A 69 -12.39 10.29 -1.09
N GLU A 70 -12.97 10.77 -2.18
CA GLU A 70 -14.09 11.73 -2.12
C GLU A 70 -15.28 11.17 -1.34
N LYS A 71 -15.63 9.91 -1.56
CA LYS A 71 -16.73 9.24 -0.86
C LYS A 71 -16.55 9.29 0.66
N ILE A 72 -15.34 9.01 1.15
CA ILE A 72 -15.02 9.03 2.60
C ILE A 72 -14.99 10.45 3.15
N ILE A 73 -14.42 11.40 2.40
CA ILE A 73 -14.40 12.81 2.85
C ILE A 73 -15.83 13.35 2.96
N GLN A 74 -16.71 13.03 2.01
CA GLN A 74 -18.11 13.46 2.05
C GLN A 74 -18.86 12.85 3.23
N SER A 75 -18.66 11.55 3.53
CA SER A 75 -19.32 10.91 4.67
C SER A 75 -18.90 11.50 6.03
N ARG A 76 -17.70 12.07 6.13
CA ARG A 76 -17.22 12.74 7.35
C ARG A 76 -17.64 14.20 7.49
N LYS A 77 -17.98 14.88 6.40
CA LYS A 77 -18.51 16.27 6.46
C LYS A 77 -20.00 16.33 6.83
N ALA A 78 -20.70 15.21 6.72
CA ALA A 78 -22.14 15.10 6.98
C ALA A 78 -22.47 14.72 8.44
N GLY A 79 -21.47 14.54 9.30
CA GLY A 79 -21.61 14.26 10.75
C GLY A 79 -20.88 15.31 11.57
#